data_AF-A0A2V8N724-F1
#
_entry.id   AF-A0A2V8N724-F1
#
_cell.length_a   1.000
_cell.length_b   1.000
_cell.length_c   1.000
_cell.angle_alpha   90.00
_cell.angle_beta   90.00
_cell.angle_gamma   90.00
#
_symmetry.space_group_name_H-M   'P 1'
#
loop_
_entity.id
_entity.type
_entity.pdbx_description
1 polymer ?
#
loop_
_entity_poly.entity_id
_entity_poly.type
_entity_poly.pdbx_seq_one_letter_code
_entity_poly.pdbx_strand_id
1 'polypeptide(L)'
;VYEMLTGRSMFSGETASETMAQVMLKEPDWNALPANTPLRLRDLLRGCLTKDPRMRLRDIGDARIGIEETIAMPQIETSPAASTIASRSVSARRALPWVLAAVLAGVSFAHFREKPLGVPQQLRFSIFPPEKSAFANPGIPRVSPDGRYVVFNVSGEGGTRLW
;
A
#
# COMPACT_ATOMS: atom_id res chain seq x y z
N VAL A 1 -11.16 4.94 -15.67
CA VAL A 1 -10.99 6.33 -15.15
C VAL A 1 -12.32 7.04 -14.98
N TYR A 2 -13.14 7.20 -16.02
CA TYR A 2 -14.45 7.87 -15.91
C TYR A 2 -15.31 7.34 -14.75
N GLU A 3 -15.52 6.01 -14.68
CA GLU A 3 -16.31 5.40 -13.59
C GLU A 3 -15.71 5.63 -12.20
N MET A 4 -14.38 5.64 -12.09
CA MET A 4 -13.72 5.93 -10.80
C MET A 4 -13.95 7.38 -10.34
N LEU A 5 -14.12 8.31 -11.29
CA LEU A 5 -14.38 9.72 -11.00
C LEU A 5 -15.87 9.99 -10.73
N THR A 6 -16.77 9.32 -11.46
CA THR A 6 -18.23 9.54 -11.36
C THR A 6 -18.92 8.61 -10.37
N GLY A 7 -18.27 7.51 -9.98
CA GLY A 7 -18.85 6.44 -9.15
C GLY A 7 -19.91 5.60 -9.86
N ARG A 8 -20.05 5.73 -11.19
CA ARG A 8 -21.04 5.01 -12.00
C ARG A 8 -20.46 4.60 -13.34
N SER A 9 -20.88 3.44 -13.85
CA SER A 9 -20.54 3.02 -15.21
C SER A 9 -20.97 4.09 -16.23
N MET A 10 -20.18 4.24 -17.29
CA MET A 10 -20.46 5.19 -18.38
C MET A 10 -21.66 4.78 -19.22
N PHE A 11 -21.82 3.48 -19.46
CA PHE A 11 -22.95 2.89 -20.17
C PHE A 11 -23.47 1.70 -19.36
N SER A 12 -24.79 1.59 -19.26
CA SER A 12 -25.44 0.53 -18.49
C SER A 12 -26.80 0.24 -19.13
N GLY A 13 -26.98 -0.98 -19.63
CA GLY A 13 -28.27 -1.53 -20.06
C GLY A 13 -28.67 -2.74 -19.21
N GLU A 14 -29.91 -3.19 -19.35
CA GLU A 14 -30.43 -4.37 -18.66
C GLU A 14 -29.81 -5.66 -19.22
N THR A 15 -29.36 -5.63 -20.48
CA THR A 15 -28.68 -6.74 -21.15
C THR A 15 -27.34 -6.33 -21.75
N ALA A 16 -26.49 -7.31 -22.05
CA ALA A 16 -25.21 -7.09 -22.72
C ALA A 16 -25.40 -6.46 -24.11
N SER A 17 -26.40 -6.91 -24.87
CA SER A 17 -26.73 -6.37 -26.19
C SER A 17 -27.16 -4.90 -26.11
N GLU A 18 -27.95 -4.54 -25.10
CA GLU A 18 -28.36 -3.16 -24.87
C GLU A 18 -27.16 -2.27 -24.50
N THR A 19 -26.28 -2.76 -23.64
CA THR A 19 -25.05 -2.02 -23.28
C THR A 19 -24.16 -1.80 -24.51
N MET A 20 -24.00 -2.80 -25.37
CA MET A 20 -23.24 -2.66 -26.62
C MET A 20 -23.88 -1.63 -27.57
N ALA A 21 -25.21 -1.64 -27.70
CA ALA A 21 -25.92 -0.62 -28.48
C ALA A 21 -25.67 0.80 -27.93
N GLN A 22 -25.69 0.97 -26.60
CA GLN A 22 -25.36 2.26 -25.97
C GLN A 22 -23.90 2.67 -26.25
N VAL A 23 -22.95 1.74 -26.19
CA VAL A 23 -21.53 1.99 -26.53
C VAL A 23 -21.38 2.44 -27.99
N MET A 24 -22.25 2.02 -28.91
CA MET A 24 -22.17 2.44 -30.31
C MET A 24 -22.90 3.77 -30.57
N LEU A 25 -24.03 4.01 -29.90
CA LEU A 25 -24.98 5.07 -30.29
C LEU A 25 -24.99 6.27 -29.34
N LYS A 26 -24.71 6.08 -28.05
CA LYS A 26 -24.78 7.15 -27.05
C LYS A 26 -23.42 7.77 -26.79
N GLU A 27 -23.42 9.07 -26.52
CA GLU A 27 -22.24 9.79 -26.01
C GLU A 27 -22.12 9.68 -24.49
N PRO A 28 -20.89 9.75 -23.92
CA PRO A 28 -20.71 9.84 -22.48
C PRO A 28 -21.35 11.10 -21.90
N ASP A 29 -21.96 10.99 -20.72
CA ASP A 29 -22.50 12.14 -19.99
C ASP A 29 -21.37 12.96 -19.34
N TRP A 30 -20.85 13.97 -20.04
CA TRP A 30 -19.77 14.80 -19.52
C TRP A 30 -20.15 15.64 -18.29
N ASN A 31 -21.44 15.83 -18.02
CA ASN A 31 -21.91 16.54 -16.81
C ASN A 31 -21.87 15.65 -15.56
N ALA A 32 -21.67 14.34 -15.74
CA ALA A 32 -21.45 13.39 -14.65
C ALA A 32 -20.15 13.63 -13.88
N LEU A 33 -19.17 14.26 -14.54
CA LEU A 33 -17.85 14.47 -13.97
C LEU A 33 -17.93 15.51 -12.85
N PRO A 34 -17.38 15.22 -11.65
CA PRO A 34 -17.34 16.18 -10.56
C PRO A 34 -16.77 17.54 -10.99
N ALA A 35 -17.30 18.63 -10.44
CA ALA A 35 -16.86 20.00 -10.77
C ALA A 35 -15.37 20.24 -10.45
N ASN A 36 -14.82 19.52 -9.48
CA ASN A 36 -13.41 19.56 -9.09
C ASN A 36 -12.50 18.67 -9.97
N THR A 37 -13.02 18.03 -11.01
CA THR A 37 -12.20 17.26 -11.96
C THR A 37 -11.35 18.25 -12.77
N PRO A 38 -10.01 18.16 -12.75
CA PRO A 38 -9.14 19.07 -13.50
C PRO A 38 -9.46 19.09 -15.00
N LEU A 39 -9.39 20.26 -15.62
CA LEU A 39 -9.76 20.44 -17.04
C LEU A 39 -8.92 19.55 -17.97
N ARG A 40 -7.61 19.46 -17.75
CA ARG A 40 -6.71 18.58 -18.50
C ARG A 40 -7.15 17.11 -18.48
N LEU A 41 -7.65 16.62 -17.33
CA LEU A 41 -8.16 15.26 -17.21
C LEU A 41 -9.48 15.09 -17.97
N ARG A 42 -10.34 16.12 -18.01
CA ARG A 42 -11.56 16.11 -18.81
C ARG A 42 -11.24 16.05 -20.31
N ASP A 43 -10.27 16.84 -20.77
CA ASP A 43 -9.85 16.86 -22.17
C ASP A 43 -9.20 15.55 -22.58
N LEU A 44 -8.36 14.98 -21.70
CA LEU A 44 -7.79 13.66 -21.91
C LEU A 44 -8.88 12.58 -22.06
N LEU A 45 -9.87 12.58 -21.17
CA LEU A 45 -11.00 11.64 -21.25
C LEU A 45 -11.79 11.81 -22.54
N ARG A 46 -12.02 13.04 -23.01
CA ARG A 46 -12.69 13.29 -24.30
C ARG A 46 -11.91 12.72 -25.47
N GLY A 47 -10.59 12.95 -25.50
CA GLY A 47 -9.70 12.38 -26.52
C GLY A 47 -9.73 10.85 -26.51
N CYS A 48 -9.68 10.22 -25.33
CA CYS A 48 -9.72 8.76 -25.19
C CYS A 48 -11.08 8.14 -25.55
N LEU A 49 -12.19 8.85 -25.33
CA LEU A 49 -13.55 8.33 -25.48
C LEU A 49 -14.23 8.77 -26.78
N THR A 50 -13.50 9.44 -27.67
CA THR A 50 -13.98 9.80 -29.00
C THR A 50 -14.36 8.54 -29.78
N LYS A 51 -15.53 8.55 -30.42
CA LYS A 51 -16.07 7.40 -31.16
C LYS A 51 -15.21 7.03 -32.37
N ASP A 52 -14.81 8.02 -33.16
CA ASP A 52 -13.93 7.82 -34.31
C ASP A 52 -12.52 7.45 -33.85
N PRO A 53 -12.04 6.22 -34.12
CA PRO A 53 -10.70 5.79 -33.72
C PRO A 53 -9.57 6.64 -34.31
N ARG A 54 -9.79 7.32 -35.44
CA ARG A 54 -8.78 8.19 -36.06
C ARG A 54 -8.60 9.52 -35.32
N MET A 55 -9.65 9.95 -34.63
CA MET A 55 -9.69 11.17 -33.81
C MET A 55 -9.43 10.86 -32.32
N ARG A 56 -9.44 9.57 -31.95
CA ARG A 56 -9.13 9.11 -30.59
C ARG A 56 -7.65 9.28 -30.28
N LEU A 57 -7.34 9.52 -29.02
CA LEU A 57 -5.97 9.45 -28.52
C LEU A 57 -5.33 8.11 -28.95
N ARG A 58 -4.21 8.22 -29.66
CA ARG A 58 -3.62 7.10 -30.39
C ARG A 58 -2.79 6.18 -29.49
N ASP A 59 -2.11 6.75 -28.50
CA ASP A 59 -1.16 6.04 -27.64
C ASP A 59 -1.55 6.11 -26.16
N ILE A 60 -1.38 5.00 -25.45
CA ILE A 60 -1.65 4.92 -24.00
C ILE A 60 -0.56 5.64 -23.18
N GLY A 61 0.66 5.75 -23.72
CA GLY A 61 1.77 6.52 -23.18
C GLY A 61 1.42 8.00 -23.06
N ASP A 62 0.77 8.57 -24.07
CA ASP A 62 0.28 9.95 -24.04
C ASP A 62 -0.77 10.14 -22.94
N ALA A 63 -1.65 9.14 -22.76
CA ALA A 63 -2.64 9.18 -21.68
C ALA A 63 -1.98 9.14 -20.29
N ARG A 64 -0.97 8.28 -20.13
CA ARG A 64 -0.21 8.18 -18.89
C ARG A 64 0.47 9.51 -18.55
N ILE A 65 1.17 10.12 -19.52
CA ILE A 65 1.82 11.42 -19.33
C ILE A 65 0.78 12.47 -18.93
N GLY A 66 -0.35 12.54 -19.61
CA GLY A 66 -1.43 13.49 -19.26
C GLY A 66 -2.00 13.29 -17.85
N ILE A 67 -2.06 12.04 -17.36
CA ILE A 67 -2.45 11.75 -15.97
C ILE A 67 -1.37 12.19 -14.98
N GLU A 68 -0.11 11.85 -15.23
CA GLU A 68 1.04 12.21 -14.39
C GLU A 68 1.17 13.75 -14.28
N GLU A 69 1.03 14.48 -15.38
CA GLU A 69 1.03 15.95 -15.39
C GLU A 69 -0.12 16.54 -14.58
N THR A 70 -1.31 15.96 -14.66
CA THR A 70 -2.48 16.40 -13.88
C THR A 70 -2.25 16.22 -12.37
N ILE A 71 -1.57 15.14 -11.98
CA ILE A 71 -1.22 14.87 -10.58
C ILE A 71 -0.11 15.81 -10.10
N ALA A 72 0.90 16.06 -10.94
CA ALA A 72 2.05 16.91 -10.61
C ALA A 72 1.68 18.40 -10.52
N MET A 73 0.71 18.83 -11.32
CA MET A 73 0.20 20.20 -11.35
C MET A 73 -1.32 20.18 -11.23
N PRO A 74 -1.88 20.07 -10.00
CA PRO A 74 -3.31 20.25 -9.79
C PRO A 74 -3.63 21.73 -10.02
N GLN A 75 -3.91 22.10 -11.27
CA GLN A 75 -4.30 23.47 -11.61
C GLN A 75 -5.65 23.76 -10.94
N ILE A 76 -5.60 24.51 -9.84
CA ILE A 76 -6.72 25.28 -9.33
C ILE A 76 -6.77 26.55 -10.18
N GLU A 77 -7.47 26.52 -11.30
CA GLU A 77 -7.73 27.75 -12.05
C GLU A 77 -9.23 28.01 -12.15
N THR A 78 -9.64 28.93 -11.25
CA THR A 78 -10.57 30.04 -11.48
C THR A 78 -11.73 29.79 -12.43
N SER A 79 -12.85 29.38 -11.83
CA SER A 79 -14.19 29.66 -12.35
C SER A 79 -14.43 31.18 -12.42
N PRO A 80 -14.92 31.74 -13.54
CA PRO A 80 -15.56 33.05 -13.50
C PRO A 80 -16.94 32.87 -12.85
N ALA A 81 -17.11 33.57 -11.74
CA ALA A 81 -18.28 33.72 -10.89
C ALA A 81 -19.66 33.32 -11.48
N ALA A 82 -20.32 32.39 -10.79
CA ALA A 82 -21.70 32.56 -10.35
C ALA A 82 -21.97 31.68 -9.10
N SER A 83 -22.10 32.37 -7.96
CA SER A 83 -22.76 32.02 -6.68
C SER A 83 -23.59 30.73 -6.66
N THR A 84 -23.40 29.83 -5.70
CA THR A 84 -23.97 29.97 -4.34
C THR A 84 -23.29 29.01 -3.35
N ILE A 85 -23.14 29.49 -2.13
CA ILE A 85 -22.63 28.77 -0.97
C ILE A 85 -23.52 27.55 -0.70
N ALA A 86 -22.98 26.35 -0.91
CA ALA A 86 -23.51 25.14 -0.30
C ALA A 86 -22.35 24.46 0.42
N SER A 87 -22.16 24.79 1.69
CA SER A 87 -21.33 24.00 2.60
C SER A 87 -21.99 22.62 2.76
N ARG A 88 -21.65 21.69 1.87
CA ARG A 88 -21.93 20.27 2.11
C ARG A 88 -20.97 19.82 3.20
N SER A 89 -21.41 19.98 4.44
CA SER A 89 -20.97 19.19 5.58
C SER A 89 -21.04 17.72 5.16
N VAL A 90 -19.91 17.17 4.71
CA VAL A 90 -19.71 15.73 4.62
C VAL A 90 -19.84 15.26 6.05
N SER A 91 -20.99 14.68 6.39
CA SER A 91 -21.26 14.15 7.73
C SER A 91 -20.06 13.29 8.12
N ALA A 92 -19.31 13.73 9.13
CA ALA A 92 -18.05 13.10 9.55
C ALA A 92 -18.21 11.60 9.83
N ARG A 93 -19.45 11.14 10.08
CA ARG A 93 -19.81 9.72 10.22
C ARG A 93 -19.61 8.89 8.94
N ARG A 94 -19.75 9.47 7.74
CA ARG A 94 -19.49 8.75 6.47
C ARG A 94 -18.01 8.67 6.11
N ALA A 95 -17.18 9.57 6.64
CA ALA A 95 -15.74 9.50 6.49
C ALA A 95 -15.09 8.53 7.51
N LEU A 96 -15.76 8.27 8.63
CA LEU A 96 -15.26 7.44 9.71
C LEU A 96 -14.78 6.02 9.30
N PRO A 97 -15.51 5.24 8.47
CA PRO A 97 -15.02 3.92 8.05
C PRO A 97 -13.81 4.02 7.12
N TRP A 98 -13.72 5.07 6.29
CA TRP A 98 -12.60 5.29 5.39
C TRP A 98 -11.35 5.78 6.12
N VAL A 99 -11.52 6.62 7.14
CA VAL A 99 -10.43 7.02 8.05
C VAL A 99 -9.92 5.81 8.83
N LEU A 100 -10.82 4.97 9.37
CA LEU A 100 -10.42 3.76 10.07
C LEU A 100 -9.69 2.77 9.14
N ALA A 101 -10.18 2.59 7.91
CA ALA A 101 -9.54 1.73 6.91
C ALA A 101 -8.15 2.27 6.51
N ALA A 102 -8.02 3.59 6.31
CA ALA A 102 -6.74 4.22 5.99
C ALA A 102 -5.74 4.11 7.16
N VAL A 103 -6.21 4.27 8.40
CA VAL A 103 -5.37 4.08 9.60
C VAL A 103 -4.93 2.63 9.74
N LEU A 104 -5.84 1.66 9.57
CA LEU A 104 -5.50 0.23 9.63
C LEU A 104 -4.52 -0.16 8.52
N ALA A 105 -4.73 0.31 7.29
CA ALA A 105 -3.82 0.07 6.18
C ALA A 105 -2.43 0.70 6.44
N GLY A 106 -2.39 1.92 6.97
CA GLY A 106 -1.15 2.61 7.34
C GLY A 106 -0.37 1.89 8.45
N VAL A 107 -1.06 1.46 9.52
CA VAL A 107 -0.46 0.71 10.63
C VAL A 107 0.02 -0.66 10.17
N SER A 108 -0.77 -1.37 9.36
CA SER A 108 -0.40 -2.69 8.85
C SER A 108 0.82 -2.60 7.92
N PHE A 109 0.87 -1.57 7.06
CA PHE A 109 2.02 -1.31 6.19
C PHE A 109 3.27 -0.92 6.99
N ALA A 110 3.12 -0.13 8.05
CA ALA A 110 4.22 0.21 8.95
C ALA A 110 4.75 -1.04 9.66
N HIS A 111 3.87 -1.86 10.24
CA HIS A 111 4.24 -3.13 10.90
C HIS A 111 4.95 -4.10 9.95
N PHE A 112 4.52 -4.19 8.69
CA PHE A 112 5.15 -5.08 7.72
C PHE A 112 6.51 -4.57 7.22
N ARG A 113 6.80 -3.27 7.42
CA ARG A 113 8.08 -2.62 7.08
C ARG A 113 8.99 -2.43 8.28
N GLU A 114 8.54 -2.77 9.48
CA GLU A 114 9.42 -2.89 10.63
C GLU A 114 10.47 -3.94 10.31
N LYS A 115 11.72 -3.48 10.13
CA LYS A 115 12.87 -4.37 10.14
C LYS A 115 12.79 -5.14 11.47
N PRO A 116 12.92 -6.48 11.48
CA PRO A 116 12.95 -7.22 12.73
C PRO A 116 13.97 -6.55 13.66
N LEU A 117 13.48 -6.02 14.79
CA LEU A 117 14.29 -5.36 15.80
C LEU A 117 15.32 -6.38 16.29
N GLY A 118 16.58 -6.14 15.91
CA GLY A 118 17.69 -7.01 16.23
C GLY A 118 17.75 -8.21 15.30
N VAL A 119 18.70 -8.17 14.37
CA VAL A 119 19.46 -9.41 14.12
C VAL A 119 19.97 -9.81 15.52
N PRO A 120 19.63 -10.99 16.08
CA PRO A 120 20.21 -11.39 17.34
C PRO A 120 21.72 -11.29 17.18
N GLN A 121 22.36 -10.35 17.86
CA GLN A 121 23.80 -10.23 17.82
C GLN A 121 24.32 -11.53 18.42
N GLN A 122 24.77 -12.42 17.54
CA GLN A 122 25.23 -13.74 17.93
C GLN A 122 26.56 -13.53 18.65
N LEU A 123 26.49 -13.39 19.97
CA LEU A 123 27.66 -13.30 20.82
C LEU A 123 28.31 -14.68 20.85
N ARG A 124 29.43 -14.82 20.16
CA ARG A 124 30.25 -16.04 20.19
C ARG A 124 31.37 -15.83 21.19
N PHE A 125 31.39 -16.66 22.23
CA PHE A 125 32.44 -16.71 23.22
C PHE A 125 32.99 -18.13 23.30
N SER A 126 34.28 -18.23 23.60
CA SER A 126 34.97 -19.51 23.81
C SER A 126 35.26 -19.65 25.30
N ILE A 127 34.71 -20.70 25.91
CA ILE A 127 35.03 -21.09 27.28
C ILE A 127 36.02 -22.24 27.17
N PHE A 128 37.16 -22.10 27.85
CA PHE A 128 38.14 -23.17 27.96
C PHE A 128 37.84 -24.00 29.21
N PRO A 129 38.10 -25.32 29.18
CA PRO A 129 38.00 -26.12 30.39
C PRO A 129 39.05 -25.65 31.41
N PRO A 130 38.78 -25.79 32.72
CA PRO A 130 39.76 -25.53 33.77
C PRO A 130 41.08 -26.29 33.55
N GLU A 131 42.17 -25.81 34.12
CA GLU A 131 43.48 -26.47 34.04
C GLU A 131 43.39 -27.96 34.41
N LYS A 132 44.09 -28.81 33.64
CA LYS A 132 44.13 -30.28 33.81
C LYS A 132 42.76 -30.97 33.69
N SER A 133 41.81 -30.37 32.96
CA SER A 133 40.51 -30.98 32.67
C SER A 133 40.12 -30.85 31.20
N ALA A 134 39.19 -31.72 30.77
CA ALA A 134 38.59 -31.69 29.44
C ALA A 134 37.06 -31.69 29.56
N PHE A 135 36.35 -31.25 28.52
CA PHE A 135 34.90 -31.39 28.47
C PHE A 135 34.50 -32.87 28.42
N ALA A 136 33.56 -33.29 29.27
CA ALA A 136 32.99 -34.62 29.20
C ALA A 136 31.98 -34.71 28.05
N ASN A 137 31.95 -35.82 27.29
CA ASN A 137 31.02 -36.04 26.17
C ASN A 137 30.05 -37.19 26.51
N PRO A 138 28.70 -37.06 26.34
CA PRO A 138 27.92 -35.90 25.87
C PRO A 138 27.56 -34.93 27.00
N GLY A 139 28.42 -33.95 27.26
CA GLY A 139 28.13 -32.82 28.14
C GLY A 139 27.56 -31.68 27.32
N ILE A 140 26.24 -31.62 27.18
CA ILE A 140 25.57 -30.47 26.58
C ILE A 140 25.54 -29.35 27.64
N PRO A 141 26.18 -28.19 27.42
CA PRO A 141 26.16 -27.09 28.38
C PRO A 141 24.72 -26.61 28.62
N ARG A 142 24.42 -26.21 29.85
CA ARG A 142 23.11 -25.64 30.23
C ARG A 142 23.28 -24.21 30.68
N VAL A 143 22.46 -23.32 30.13
CA VAL A 143 22.42 -21.91 30.50
C VAL A 143 21.30 -21.70 31.52
N SER A 144 21.55 -20.90 32.56
CA SER A 144 20.53 -20.54 33.54
C SER A 144 19.41 -19.70 32.91
N PRO A 145 18.17 -19.74 33.45
CA PRO A 145 17.05 -18.95 32.91
C PRO A 145 17.29 -17.44 32.90
N ASP A 146 18.10 -16.93 33.83
CA ASP A 146 18.50 -15.53 33.93
C ASP A 146 19.73 -15.19 33.05
N GLY A 147 20.30 -16.17 32.35
CA GLY A 147 21.44 -16.01 31.43
C GLY A 147 22.78 -15.70 32.10
N ARG A 148 22.86 -15.74 33.44
CA ARG A 148 24.06 -15.34 34.19
C ARG A 148 25.09 -16.47 34.36
N TYR A 149 24.66 -17.72 34.26
CA TYR A 149 25.50 -18.88 34.52
C TYR A 149 25.39 -19.90 33.39
N VAL A 150 26.52 -20.54 33.09
CA VAL A 150 26.59 -21.68 32.18
C VAL A 150 27.27 -22.82 32.93
N VAL A 151 26.58 -23.95 33.05
CA VAL A 151 27.12 -25.15 33.69
C VAL A 151 27.49 -26.16 32.61
N PHE A 152 28.66 -26.79 32.77
CA PHE A 152 29.12 -27.86 31.90
C PHE A 152 29.88 -28.94 32.67
N ASN A 153 29.93 -30.13 32.08
CA ASN A 153 30.60 -31.27 32.67
C ASN A 153 32.07 -31.27 32.26
N VAL A 154 32.96 -31.36 33.23
CA VAL A 154 34.40 -31.53 33.01
C VAL A 154 34.89 -32.83 33.60
N SER A 155 35.76 -33.53 32.87
CA SER A 155 36.50 -34.71 33.33
C SER A 155 37.95 -34.35 33.59
N GLY A 156 38.48 -34.79 34.73
CA GLY A 156 39.89 -34.62 35.11
C GLY A 156 40.33 -35.73 36.07
N GLU A 157 41.49 -35.59 36.70
CA GLU A 157 42.10 -36.61 37.58
C GLU A 157 41.19 -37.09 38.73
N GLY A 158 40.16 -36.32 39.11
CA GLY A 158 39.19 -36.64 40.16
C GLY A 158 37.81 -37.15 39.69
N GLY A 159 37.66 -37.49 38.40
CA GLY A 159 36.39 -37.92 37.82
C GLY A 159 35.58 -36.77 37.18
N THR A 160 34.31 -37.04 36.86
CA THR A 160 33.42 -36.06 36.21
C THR A 160 32.77 -35.16 37.26
N ARG A 161 32.89 -33.84 37.10
CA ARG A 161 32.27 -32.85 37.98
C ARG A 161 31.56 -31.76 37.17
N LEU A 162 30.63 -31.07 37.82
CA LEU A 162 29.99 -29.88 37.28
C LEU A 162 30.86 -28.66 37.60
N TRP A 163 30.96 -27.76 36.62
CA TRP A 163 31.58 -26.46 36.76
C TRP A 163 30.63 -25.40 36.23
#